data_AF-A0A261UKQ6-F1
#
_entry.id   AF-A0A261UKQ6-F1
#
_cell.length_a   1.000
_cell.length_b   1.000
_cell.length_c   1.000
_cell.angle_alpha   90.00
_cell.angle_beta   90.00
_cell.angle_gamma   90.00
#
_symmetry.space_group_name_H-M   'P 1'
#
loop_
_entity.id
_entity.type
_entity.pdbx_description
1 polymer ?
#
loop_
_entity_poly.entity_id
_entity_poly.type
_entity_poly.pdbx_seq_one_letter_code
_entity_poly.pdbx_strand_id
1 'polypeptide(L)'
;MQRYKAPILACAGLMFSFALAGCGNVSKVDQNGQATALVWPDISRASRSKGIYPDPHHLAMVRPGMDKDQIYDLLGRPHFHEGFLMVREWDYLLHVRTASGDELCQYKILFDRDRTVRSTHWREPSCEAAMRKAISTVAGDAMHADGTHARLAAGMPT
;
A
#
# COMPACT_ATOMS: atom_id res chain seq x y z
N MET A 1 48.94 -47.31 -22.42
CA MET A 1 47.90 -47.53 -21.40
C MET A 1 48.15 -46.58 -20.24
N GLN A 2 47.16 -45.77 -19.91
CA GLN A 2 47.17 -44.63 -18.98
C GLN A 2 47.47 -45.04 -17.53
N ARG A 3 48.20 -44.19 -16.77
CA ARG A 3 47.92 -43.88 -15.35
C ARG A 3 48.42 -42.48 -15.00
N TYR A 4 47.64 -41.45 -15.33
CA TYR A 4 47.81 -40.12 -14.71
C TYR A 4 47.23 -40.19 -13.30
N LYS A 5 48.07 -39.98 -12.27
CA LYS A 5 47.64 -39.78 -10.88
C LYS A 5 47.53 -38.27 -10.64
N ALA A 6 46.32 -37.78 -10.41
CA ALA A 6 46.07 -36.41 -9.97
C ALA A 6 46.32 -36.28 -8.45
N PRO A 7 46.99 -35.21 -7.98
CA PRO A 7 46.94 -34.82 -6.57
C PRO A 7 45.99 -33.63 -6.38
N ILE A 8 44.88 -33.91 -5.70
CA ILE A 8 44.40 -33.25 -4.48
C ILE A 8 44.51 -31.71 -4.45
N LEU A 9 43.37 -31.07 -4.67
CA LEU A 9 42.69 -30.15 -3.75
C LEU A 9 43.56 -29.09 -3.02
N ALA A 10 43.55 -27.86 -3.52
CA ALA A 10 43.74 -26.66 -2.72
C ALA A 10 42.44 -25.85 -2.73
N CYS A 11 41.55 -26.18 -1.79
CA CYS A 11 40.39 -25.38 -1.42
C CYS A 11 40.86 -24.08 -0.74
N ALA A 12 40.81 -22.95 -1.43
CA ALA A 12 40.70 -21.64 -0.77
C ALA A 12 40.28 -20.59 -1.80
N GLY A 13 39.05 -20.09 -1.67
CA GLY A 13 38.61 -18.91 -2.42
C GLY A 13 37.29 -19.05 -3.17
N LEU A 14 36.35 -19.90 -2.72
CA LEU A 14 34.97 -19.76 -3.15
C LEU A 14 34.34 -18.61 -2.33
N MET A 15 34.63 -17.36 -2.72
CA MET A 15 33.81 -16.21 -2.31
C MET A 15 32.43 -16.41 -2.94
N PHE A 16 31.55 -17.09 -2.21
CA PHE A 16 30.14 -17.14 -2.55
C PHE A 16 29.52 -15.80 -2.16
N SER A 17 29.75 -14.79 -3.00
CA SER A 17 29.00 -13.53 -2.94
C SER A 17 27.58 -13.82 -3.41
N PHE A 18 26.75 -14.36 -2.52
CA PHE A 18 25.30 -14.32 -2.68
C PHE A 18 24.90 -12.85 -2.65
N ALA A 19 24.89 -12.20 -3.81
CA ALA A 19 24.11 -11.00 -4.00
C ALA A 19 22.65 -11.44 -3.81
N LEU A 20 22.12 -11.27 -2.59
CA LEU A 20 20.68 -11.30 -2.34
C LEU A 20 20.09 -10.11 -3.10
N ALA A 21 19.85 -10.29 -4.40
CA ALA A 21 18.86 -9.53 -5.12
C ALA A 21 17.49 -9.99 -4.58
N GLY A 22 17.16 -9.57 -3.36
CA GLY A 22 15.82 -9.72 -2.83
C GLY A 22 14.91 -8.92 -3.74
N CYS A 23 13.93 -9.58 -4.37
CA CYS A 23 12.84 -8.93 -5.07
C CYS A 23 12.07 -8.07 -4.06
N GLY A 24 12.50 -6.83 -3.85
CA GLY A 24 11.82 -5.79 -3.09
C GLY A 24 11.18 -4.78 -4.05
N ASN A 25 10.07 -4.16 -3.65
CA ASN A 25 9.32 -3.04 -4.26
C ASN A 25 9.24 -3.02 -5.80
N VAL A 26 8.04 -2.95 -6.37
CA VAL A 26 7.92 -2.82 -7.83
C VAL A 26 8.39 -1.45 -8.32
N SER A 27 8.20 -0.40 -7.52
CA SER A 27 8.86 0.88 -7.73
C SER A 27 10.25 0.92 -7.08
N LYS A 28 11.17 1.70 -7.66
CA LYS A 28 12.43 2.03 -6.99
C LYS A 28 12.18 3.09 -5.91
N VAL A 29 11.93 2.65 -4.69
CA VAL A 29 11.68 3.52 -3.51
C VAL A 29 12.96 3.67 -2.68
N ASP A 30 13.39 4.92 -2.49
CA ASP A 30 14.56 5.25 -1.69
C ASP A 30 14.30 5.08 -0.17
N GLN A 31 15.30 5.39 0.65
CA GLN A 31 15.18 5.25 2.11
C GLN A 31 14.26 6.29 2.77
N ASN A 32 13.91 7.36 2.06
CA ASN A 32 13.03 8.42 2.51
C ASN A 32 11.59 8.21 2.02
N GLY A 33 11.30 7.07 1.38
CA GLY A 33 9.97 6.76 0.85
C GLY A 33 9.62 7.53 -0.41
N GLN A 34 10.62 7.97 -1.18
CA GLN A 34 10.44 8.67 -2.44
C GLN A 34 10.73 7.75 -3.62
N ALA A 35 9.99 7.94 -4.71
CA ALA A 35 10.21 7.25 -5.98
C ALA A 35 10.19 8.27 -7.11
N THR A 36 11.18 8.22 -7.99
CA THR A 36 11.23 9.09 -9.19
C THR A 36 10.13 8.75 -10.19
N ALA A 37 9.71 7.48 -10.22
CA ALA A 37 8.59 7.01 -11.01
C ALA A 37 7.87 5.88 -10.26
N LEU A 38 6.53 5.91 -10.31
CA LEU A 38 5.70 4.85 -9.75
C LEU A 38 5.52 3.74 -10.78
N VAL A 39 5.82 2.51 -10.38
CA VAL A 39 5.57 1.32 -11.16
C VAL A 39 4.39 0.59 -10.52
N TRP A 40 3.40 0.26 -11.34
CA TRP A 40 2.18 -0.40 -10.89
C TRP A 40 2.25 -1.89 -11.22
N PRO A 41 1.99 -2.78 -10.25
CA PRO A 41 1.99 -4.21 -10.52
C PRO A 41 0.81 -4.60 -11.41
N ASP A 42 1.02 -5.60 -12.27
CA ASP A 42 -0.08 -6.24 -12.99
C ASP A 42 -1.10 -6.82 -12.00
N ILE A 43 -2.38 -6.45 -12.16
CA ILE A 43 -3.48 -6.83 -11.27
C ILE A 43 -3.63 -8.35 -11.11
N SER A 44 -3.24 -9.14 -12.12
CA SER A 44 -3.28 -10.60 -12.09
C SER A 44 -2.33 -11.20 -11.05
N ARG A 45 -1.34 -10.43 -10.58
CA ARG A 45 -0.39 -10.83 -9.54
C ARG A 45 -0.88 -10.56 -8.12
N ALA A 46 -2.06 -9.97 -7.97
CA ALA A 46 -2.63 -9.73 -6.65
C ALA A 46 -3.02 -11.06 -5.99
N SER A 47 -2.54 -11.28 -4.76
CA SER A 47 -2.99 -12.35 -3.87
C SER A 47 -4.48 -12.24 -3.53
N ARG A 48 -5.03 -11.02 -3.60
CA ARG A 48 -6.46 -10.73 -3.57
C ARG A 48 -6.90 -10.22 -4.94
N SER A 49 -6.96 -11.12 -5.92
CA SER A 49 -7.25 -10.81 -7.34
C SER A 49 -8.60 -10.14 -7.57
N LYS A 50 -9.57 -10.31 -6.66
CA LYS A 50 -10.88 -9.65 -6.71
C LYS A 50 -10.92 -8.27 -6.05
N GLY A 51 -9.83 -7.80 -5.43
CA GLY A 51 -9.81 -6.55 -4.66
C GLY A 51 -10.73 -6.57 -3.43
N ILE A 52 -10.94 -5.38 -2.85
CA ILE A 52 -11.90 -5.14 -1.75
C ILE A 52 -12.72 -3.88 -2.05
N TYR A 53 -13.86 -3.73 -1.38
CA TYR A 53 -14.56 -2.45 -1.28
C TYR A 53 -14.02 -1.71 -0.05
N PRO A 54 -13.30 -0.57 -0.22
CA PRO A 54 -12.75 0.15 0.92
C PRO A 54 -13.85 0.86 1.70
N ASP A 55 -13.70 0.94 3.03
CA ASP A 55 -14.45 1.88 3.84
C ASP A 55 -13.90 3.31 3.59
N PRO A 56 -14.72 4.26 3.10
CA PRO A 56 -14.28 5.64 2.90
C PRO A 56 -13.74 6.32 4.16
N HIS A 57 -14.29 6.00 5.34
CA HIS A 57 -13.81 6.55 6.62
C HIS A 57 -12.39 6.06 6.93
N HIS A 58 -12.13 4.76 6.75
CA HIS A 58 -10.79 4.21 6.98
C HIS A 58 -9.78 4.74 5.97
N LEU A 59 -10.15 4.80 4.70
CA LEU A 59 -9.27 5.32 3.65
C LEU A 59 -8.97 6.82 3.86
N ALA A 60 -9.93 7.60 4.37
CA ALA A 60 -9.73 9.00 4.72
C ALA A 60 -8.71 9.23 5.86
N MET A 61 -8.53 8.23 6.73
CA MET A 61 -7.58 8.33 7.85
C MET A 61 -6.13 8.12 7.40
N VAL A 62 -5.90 7.43 6.27
CA VAL A 62 -4.55 7.15 5.77
C VAL A 62 -3.82 8.45 5.43
N ARG A 63 -2.72 8.72 6.14
CA ARG A 63 -1.96 9.97 5.98
C ARG A 63 -0.45 9.78 6.24
N PRO A 64 0.40 10.69 5.73
CA PRO A 64 1.82 10.69 6.07
C PRO A 64 2.06 10.71 7.58
N GLY A 65 3.07 9.96 8.03
CA GLY A 65 3.42 9.81 9.45
C GLY A 65 2.83 8.59 10.13
N MET A 66 1.89 7.87 9.50
CA MET A 66 1.39 6.60 10.03
C MET A 66 2.40 5.47 9.85
N ASP A 67 2.45 4.52 10.79
CA ASP A 67 3.23 3.30 10.62
C ASP A 67 2.45 2.22 9.85
N LYS A 68 3.14 1.12 9.50
CA LYS A 68 2.54 -0.01 8.78
C LYS A 68 1.44 -0.72 9.54
N ASP A 69 1.49 -0.75 10.87
CA ASP A 69 0.50 -1.44 11.69
C ASP A 69 -0.81 -0.68 11.70
N GLN A 70 -0.75 0.66 11.77
CA GLN A 70 -1.92 1.51 11.57
C GLN A 70 -2.54 1.32 10.18
N ILE A 71 -1.72 1.15 9.14
CA ILE A 71 -2.27 0.85 7.80
C ILE A 71 -2.91 -0.53 7.74
N TYR A 72 -2.37 -1.53 8.46
CA TYR A 72 -3.02 -2.84 8.59
C TYR A 72 -4.41 -2.73 9.23
N ASP A 73 -4.56 -1.89 10.27
CA ASP A 73 -5.85 -1.70 10.93
C ASP A 73 -6.88 -1.00 10.01
N LEU A 74 -6.43 -0.10 9.14
CA LEU A 74 -7.30 0.66 8.25
C LEU A 74 -7.69 -0.11 6.98
N LEU A 75 -6.72 -0.71 6.30
CA LEU A 75 -6.89 -1.27 4.95
C LEU A 75 -6.63 -2.78 4.89
N GLY A 76 -6.20 -3.40 5.99
CA GLY A 76 -5.78 -4.79 6.01
C GLY A 76 -4.42 -4.99 5.34
N ARG A 77 -4.12 -6.25 5.00
CA ARG A 77 -2.83 -6.63 4.40
C ARG A 77 -2.73 -6.16 2.94
N PRO A 78 -1.53 -5.83 2.43
CA PRO A 78 -1.34 -5.47 1.03
C PRO A 78 -1.77 -6.60 0.11
N HIS A 79 -2.23 -6.25 -1.09
CA HIS A 79 -2.77 -7.22 -2.03
C HIS A 79 -1.68 -7.88 -2.89
N PHE A 80 -0.48 -7.30 -2.95
CA PHE A 80 0.64 -7.81 -3.75
C PHE A 80 1.78 -8.31 -2.85
N HIS A 81 2.49 -9.35 -3.33
CA HIS A 81 3.71 -9.85 -2.70
C HIS A 81 4.92 -9.09 -3.26
N GLU A 82 5.47 -8.16 -2.48
CA GLU A 82 6.59 -7.30 -2.91
C GLU A 82 7.89 -7.60 -2.14
N GLY A 83 7.99 -8.84 -1.65
CA GLY A 83 9.16 -9.38 -0.98
C GLY A 83 9.04 -9.45 0.53
N PHE A 84 10.11 -9.95 1.15
CA PHE A 84 10.21 -10.14 2.61
C PHE A 84 11.18 -9.17 3.27
N LEU A 85 12.06 -8.53 2.48
CA LEU A 85 13.14 -7.67 2.96
C LEU A 85 12.97 -6.26 2.37
N MET A 86 13.06 -5.24 3.22
CA MET A 86 13.08 -3.82 2.83
C MET A 86 11.88 -3.34 1.98
N VAL A 87 10.69 -3.91 2.22
CA VAL A 87 9.45 -3.46 1.58
C VAL A 87 9.13 -2.03 2.03
N ARG A 88 9.10 -1.11 1.09
CA ARG A 88 8.83 0.33 1.23
C ARG A 88 7.64 0.77 0.37
N GLU A 89 6.90 -0.18 -0.16
CA GLU A 89 5.75 0.02 -1.01
C GLU A 89 4.69 -1.00 -0.65
N TRP A 90 3.42 -0.60 -0.64
CA TRP A 90 2.28 -1.50 -0.60
C TRP A 90 1.24 -1.08 -1.64
N ASP A 91 0.80 -2.03 -2.44
CA ASP A 91 -0.26 -1.85 -3.43
C ASP A 91 -1.56 -2.58 -3.03
N TYR A 92 -2.68 -1.96 -3.41
CA TYR A 92 -4.04 -2.42 -3.16
C TYR A 92 -4.87 -2.40 -4.44
N LEU A 93 -5.88 -3.27 -4.48
CA LEU A 93 -6.94 -3.26 -5.47
C LEU A 93 -8.26 -2.93 -4.77
N LEU A 94 -8.82 -1.77 -5.12
CA LEU A 94 -9.99 -1.20 -4.46
C LEU A 94 -11.11 -1.02 -5.49
N HIS A 95 -12.31 -1.52 -5.19
CA HIS A 95 -13.50 -1.21 -5.98
C HIS A 95 -14.00 0.19 -5.61
N VAL A 96 -14.07 1.08 -6.59
CA VAL A 96 -14.53 2.46 -6.43
C VAL A 96 -15.69 2.72 -7.37
N ARG A 97 -16.77 3.29 -6.84
CA ARG A 97 -17.88 3.78 -7.66
C ARG A 97 -17.51 5.13 -8.27
N THR A 98 -17.12 5.12 -9.54
CA THR A 98 -16.84 6.33 -10.31
C THR A 98 -18.09 6.83 -11.02
N ALA A 99 -17.98 7.95 -11.75
CA ALA A 99 -19.08 8.47 -12.58
C ALA A 99 -19.47 7.51 -13.72
N SER A 100 -18.55 6.62 -14.13
CA SER A 100 -18.76 5.66 -15.21
C SER A 100 -19.24 4.28 -14.72
N GLY A 101 -19.32 4.07 -13.40
CA GLY A 101 -19.69 2.78 -12.80
C GLY A 101 -18.68 2.29 -11.76
N ASP A 102 -18.78 1.02 -11.39
CA ASP A 102 -17.78 0.38 -10.53
C ASP A 102 -16.48 0.13 -11.31
N GLU A 103 -15.36 0.58 -10.75
CA GLU A 103 -14.02 0.43 -11.32
C GLU A 103 -13.10 -0.25 -10.30
N LEU A 104 -12.24 -1.16 -10.77
CA LEU A 104 -11.19 -1.77 -9.95
C LEU A 104 -9.92 -0.93 -10.06
N CYS A 105 -9.63 -0.18 -9.01
CA CYS A 105 -8.58 0.84 -8.98
C CYS A 105 -7.34 0.36 -8.25
N GLN A 106 -6.16 0.83 -8.67
CA GLN A 106 -4.92 0.59 -7.93
C GLN A 106 -4.60 1.76 -7.00
N TYR A 107 -4.35 1.43 -5.73
CA TYR A 107 -3.95 2.38 -4.70
C TYR A 107 -2.63 1.94 -4.08
N LYS A 108 -1.70 2.87 -3.92
CA LYS A 108 -0.32 2.59 -3.50
C LYS A 108 0.09 3.48 -2.35
N ILE A 109 0.82 2.91 -1.40
CA ILE A 109 1.38 3.59 -0.24
C ILE A 109 2.89 3.41 -0.26
N LEU A 110 3.63 4.52 -0.21
CA LEU A 110 5.08 4.50 -0.06
C LEU A 110 5.47 4.76 1.39
N PHE A 111 6.44 3.97 1.86
CA PHE A 111 6.99 4.03 3.21
C PHE A 111 8.48 4.38 3.15
N ASP A 112 8.99 5.06 4.17
CA ASP A 112 10.43 5.20 4.36
C ASP A 112 11.06 3.94 4.98
N ARG A 113 12.36 4.00 5.28
CA ARG A 113 13.10 2.93 5.95
C ARG A 113 12.56 2.59 7.35
N ASP A 114 11.94 3.55 8.02
CA ASP A 114 11.39 3.43 9.37
C ASP A 114 9.93 2.94 9.31
N ARG A 115 9.48 2.47 8.13
CA ARG A 115 8.14 1.90 7.88
C ARG A 115 7.02 2.92 8.10
N THR A 116 7.32 4.20 7.94
CA THR A 116 6.37 5.29 8.07
C THR A 116 5.87 5.73 6.70
N VAL A 117 4.56 5.95 6.57
CA VAL A 117 3.91 6.45 5.36
C VAL A 117 4.47 7.82 5.00
N ARG A 118 4.87 7.97 3.73
CA ARG A 118 5.37 9.23 3.17
C ARG A 118 4.46 9.78 2.10
N SER A 119 3.88 8.92 1.26
CA SER A 119 2.95 9.34 0.23
C SER A 119 1.99 8.22 -0.16
N THR A 120 0.86 8.61 -0.72
CA THR A 120 -0.15 7.69 -1.25
C THR A 120 -0.56 8.12 -2.64
N HIS A 121 -0.86 7.16 -3.50
CA HIS A 121 -1.08 7.41 -4.91
C HIS A 121 -2.25 6.57 -5.42
N TRP A 122 -3.02 7.17 -6.32
CA TRP A 122 -3.98 6.46 -7.15
C TRP A 122 -3.38 6.30 -8.55
N ARG A 123 -3.56 5.14 -9.16
CA ARG A 123 -3.15 4.94 -10.55
C ARG A 123 -4.11 5.63 -11.51
N GLU A 124 -5.41 5.45 -11.29
CA GLU A 124 -6.48 6.02 -12.09
C GLU A 124 -7.00 7.34 -11.48
N PRO A 125 -6.91 8.48 -12.18
CA PRO A 125 -7.42 9.77 -11.67
C PRO A 125 -8.94 9.78 -11.42
N SER A 126 -9.71 8.97 -12.16
CA SER A 126 -11.16 8.79 -11.96
C SER A 126 -11.45 8.26 -10.55
N CYS A 127 -10.67 7.28 -10.10
CA CYS A 127 -10.80 6.66 -8.79
C CYS A 127 -10.43 7.62 -7.67
N GLU A 128 -9.36 8.40 -7.83
CA GLU A 128 -9.00 9.43 -6.86
C GLU A 128 -10.12 10.46 -6.69
N ALA A 129 -10.64 10.98 -7.80
CA ALA A 129 -11.70 11.98 -7.77
C ALA A 129 -12.98 11.43 -7.12
N ALA A 130 -13.35 10.19 -7.46
CA ALA A 130 -14.51 9.51 -6.89
C ALA A 130 -14.35 9.26 -5.39
N MET A 131 -13.19 8.74 -4.95
CA MET A 131 -12.95 8.51 -3.53
C MET A 131 -12.87 9.79 -2.73
N ARG A 132 -12.26 10.86 -3.26
CA ARG A 132 -12.27 12.16 -2.59
C ARG A 132 -13.70 12.67 -2.36
N LYS A 133 -14.59 12.49 -3.34
CA LYS A 133 -16.01 12.83 -3.20
C LYS A 133 -16.71 11.95 -2.16
N ALA A 134 -16.44 10.65 -2.15
CA ALA A 134 -17.01 9.74 -1.16
C ALA A 134 -16.57 10.14 0.26
N ILE A 135 -15.28 10.40 0.45
CA ILE A 135 -14.68 10.87 1.71
C ILE A 135 -15.31 12.20 2.18
N SER A 136 -15.49 13.17 1.27
CA SER A 136 -16.12 14.45 1.64
C SER A 136 -17.59 14.30 2.03
N THR A 137 -18.30 13.35 1.41
CA THR A 137 -19.71 13.08 1.72
C THR A 137 -19.83 12.52 3.14
N VAL A 138 -19.03 11.50 3.48
CA VAL A 138 -19.08 10.89 4.81
C VAL A 138 -18.63 11.84 5.92
N ALA A 139 -17.67 12.73 5.64
CA ALA A 139 -17.28 13.78 6.58
C ALA A 139 -18.40 14.82 6.80
N GLY A 140 -19.13 15.18 5.73
CA GLY A 140 -20.28 16.07 5.80
C GLY A 140 -21.42 15.47 6.63
N ASP A 141 -21.75 14.20 6.41
CA ASP A 141 -22.81 13.50 7.13
C ASP A 141 -22.51 13.39 8.63
N ALA A 142 -21.25 13.07 9.00
CA ALA A 142 -20.82 13.04 10.39
C ALA A 142 -20.98 14.40 11.09
N MET A 143 -20.61 15.48 10.41
CA MET A 143 -20.76 16.84 10.95
C MET A 143 -22.23 17.27 11.06
N HIS A 144 -23.10 16.82 10.16
CA HIS A 144 -24.54 17.09 10.23
C HIS A 144 -25.23 16.33 11.38
N ALA A 145 -24.81 15.10 11.64
CA ALA A 145 -25.31 14.29 12.75
C ALA A 145 -24.96 14.92 14.10
N ASP A 146 -23.71 15.37 14.28
CA ASP A 146 -23.25 16.02 15.52
C ASP A 146 -24.02 17.32 15.82
N GLY A 147 -24.23 18.16 14.80
CA GLY A 147 -25.04 19.38 14.93
C GLY A 147 -26.51 19.14 15.29
N THR A 148 -27.06 17.97 14.94
CA THR A 148 -28.43 17.59 15.28
C THR A 148 -28.54 17.15 16.75
N HIS A 149 -27.56 16.40 17.26
CA HIS A 149 -27.50 16.02 18.68
C HIS A 149 -27.25 17.21 19.61
N ALA A 150 -26.40 18.17 19.20
CA ALA A 150 -26.19 19.41 19.94
C ALA A 150 -27.48 20.26 20.08
N ARG A 151 -28.34 20.24 19.05
CA ARG A 151 -29.63 20.96 19.07
C ARG A 151 -30.70 20.29 19.93
N LEU A 152 -30.72 18.96 20.02
CA LEU A 152 -31.63 18.25 20.93
C LEU A 152 -31.28 18.52 22.41
N ALA A 153 -30.00 18.60 22.75
CA ALA A 153 -29.56 18.90 24.12
C ALA A 153 -29.94 20.32 24.59
N ALA A 154 -30.07 21.27 23.66
CA ALA A 154 -30.41 22.66 23.96
C ALA A 154 -31.93 22.93 24.11
N GLY A 155 -32.78 21.92 23.86
CA GLY A 155 -34.23 22.05 23.81
C GLY A 155 -35.00 21.41 24.97
N MET A 156 -34.33 20.97 26.04
CA MET A 156 -35.01 20.29 27.16
C MET A 156 -35.53 21.34 28.18
N PRO A 157 -36.86 21.58 28.29
CA PRO A 157 -37.39 22.44 29.34
C PRO A 157 -37.22 21.75 30.69
N THR A 158 -36.73 22.51 31.67
CA THR A 158 -36.60 22.15 33.09
C THR A 158 -37.96 21.93 33.76
#